data_AF-A0A1L9BB10-F1
#
_entry.id   AF-A0A1L9BB10-F1
#
_cell.length_a   1.000
_cell.length_b   1.000
_cell.length_c   1.000
_cell.angle_alpha   90.00
_cell.angle_beta   90.00
_cell.angle_gamma   90.00
#
_symmetry.space_group_name_H-M   'P 1'
#
loop_
_entity.id
_entity.type
_entity.pdbx_description
1 polymer ?
#
loop_
_entity_poly.entity_id
_entity_poly.type
_entity_poly.pdbx_seq_one_letter_code
_entity_poly.pdbx_strand_id
1 'polypeptide(L)'
;MGVAASQELAREDLPRLKPYAGLFVSLGGKYHLPPALLAAIASRESRGGSALSAEGWGDNHNGFGLMQVDKNSHPPQGGPYSLAHLEQATRILKASVDEVTRKHSGWAAEQQLRGGVAAYNVGVSNVRTIAGMDRGTTGDDYSGDVWARAQFLAPDFGGGKGAATTAALPPATGSAPPAAAASGGASSTGAKAKSLPVVKDLQLWLVRHGYMTEAEMKTGPGVLGPRTRAAVARFLEAHADAPGGDAAPAAPAEPVSGDGSQVLDEGFSLNTQDPILRKLATGKLSTGANHSCVRTTLNNMKRLEVGHIPAATGSDPNNSRGAMVQLLANGYWTSLPLAGSHARKIVSPYGTVSAYVIPTSTYAKVAKKGWIPSGAIIFQTKHGWDYGEGPYGNDMGIVRDGGRVTFNYASMPPIIYREHTKEVVLVVPRSALVRKARS
;
A
#
# COMPACT_ATOMS: atom_id res chain seq x y z
N MET A 1 -6.22 5.09 20.37
CA MET A 1 -5.32 4.33 19.48
C MET A 1 -3.99 5.07 19.35
N GLY A 2 -2.87 4.38 19.06
CA GLY A 2 -1.56 5.00 18.87
C GLY A 2 -1.20 5.23 17.40
N VAL A 3 -0.39 6.27 17.11
CA VAL A 3 -0.02 6.71 15.74
C VAL A 3 0.40 5.57 14.82
N ALA A 4 1.27 4.65 15.28
CA ALA A 4 1.73 3.53 14.46
C ALA A 4 0.61 2.56 14.06
N ALA A 5 -0.39 2.35 14.92
CA ALA A 5 -1.56 1.54 14.61
C ALA A 5 -2.48 2.26 13.62
N SER A 6 -2.73 3.55 13.83
CA SER A 6 -3.48 4.40 12.88
C SER A 6 -2.89 4.33 11.46
N GLN A 7 -1.58 4.51 11.33
CA GLN A 7 -0.88 4.45 10.04
C GLN A 7 -0.90 3.04 9.41
N GLU A 8 -0.97 1.98 10.22
CA GLU A 8 -1.17 0.61 9.74
C GLU A 8 -2.56 0.46 9.10
N LEU A 9 -3.62 0.89 9.81
CA LEU A 9 -4.99 0.82 9.31
C LEU A 9 -5.18 1.68 8.05
N ALA A 10 -4.59 2.87 8.01
CA ALA A 10 -4.57 3.73 6.82
C ALA A 10 -3.93 3.05 5.61
N ARG A 11 -2.82 2.30 5.80
CA ARG A 11 -2.16 1.54 4.74
C ARG A 11 -2.99 0.35 4.27
N GLU A 12 -3.65 -0.36 5.18
CA GLU A 12 -4.55 -1.46 4.80
C GLU A 12 -5.70 -0.96 3.92
N ASP A 13 -6.19 0.24 4.20
CA ASP A 13 -7.30 0.87 3.48
C ASP A 13 -6.83 1.59 2.20
N LEU A 14 -5.56 2.00 2.11
CA LEU A 14 -5.00 2.75 0.98
C LEU A 14 -5.34 2.14 -0.40
N PRO A 15 -5.21 0.82 -0.66
CA PRO A 15 -5.60 0.23 -1.96
C PRO A 15 -7.09 0.42 -2.29
N ARG A 16 -7.96 0.42 -1.27
CA ARG A 16 -9.41 0.66 -1.41
C ARG A 16 -9.74 2.14 -1.57
N LEU A 17 -8.86 3.03 -1.08
CA LEU A 17 -9.01 4.48 -1.17
C LEU A 17 -8.44 5.07 -2.46
N LYS A 18 -7.42 4.45 -3.07
CA LYS A 18 -6.79 4.91 -4.32
C LYS A 18 -7.76 5.14 -5.49
N PRO A 19 -8.79 4.30 -5.74
CA PRO A 19 -9.81 4.58 -6.76
C PRO A 19 -10.55 5.92 -6.57
N TYR A 20 -10.62 6.43 -5.34
CA TYR A 20 -11.26 7.69 -4.99
C TYR A 20 -10.27 8.86 -4.85
N ALA A 21 -8.96 8.66 -5.07
CA ALA A 21 -7.93 9.66 -4.79
C ALA A 21 -8.18 11.00 -5.47
N GLY A 22 -8.55 10.98 -6.75
CA GLY A 22 -8.94 12.19 -7.46
C GLY A 22 -10.19 12.86 -6.94
N LEU A 23 -11.20 12.09 -6.49
CA LEU A 23 -12.44 12.65 -5.93
C LEU A 23 -12.12 13.41 -4.63
N PHE A 24 -11.30 12.83 -3.76
CA PHE A 24 -10.82 13.52 -2.56
C PHE A 24 -9.99 14.77 -2.90
N VAL A 25 -9.19 14.76 -3.96
CA VAL A 25 -8.43 15.95 -4.38
C VAL A 25 -9.33 17.05 -4.92
N SER A 26 -10.27 16.71 -5.79
CA SER A 26 -11.26 17.63 -6.34
C SER A 26 -12.08 18.29 -5.22
N LEU A 27 -12.56 17.49 -4.27
CA LEU A 27 -13.34 17.95 -3.13
C LEU A 27 -12.49 18.72 -2.12
N GLY A 28 -11.27 18.28 -1.82
CA GLY A 28 -10.32 19.01 -0.97
C GLY A 28 -9.99 20.38 -1.54
N GLY A 29 -9.76 20.49 -2.85
CA GLY A 29 -9.61 21.77 -3.55
C GLY A 29 -10.85 22.66 -3.49
N LYS A 30 -12.04 22.09 -3.71
CA LYS A 30 -13.34 22.80 -3.69
C LYS A 30 -13.73 23.34 -2.31
N TYR A 31 -13.45 22.59 -1.25
CA TYR A 31 -13.84 22.93 0.14
C TYR A 31 -12.68 23.47 0.99
N HIS A 32 -11.49 23.65 0.42
CA HIS A 32 -10.27 24.08 1.10
C HIS A 32 -9.88 23.17 2.28
N LEU A 33 -9.94 21.85 2.06
CA LEU A 33 -9.59 20.81 3.04
C LEU A 33 -8.46 19.93 2.49
N PRO A 34 -7.54 19.40 3.34
CA PRO A 34 -6.49 18.50 2.87
C PRO A 34 -7.11 17.21 2.28
N PRO A 35 -6.82 16.81 1.03
CA PRO A 35 -7.44 15.62 0.44
C PRO A 35 -7.11 14.32 1.19
N ALA A 36 -5.91 14.23 1.76
CA ALA A 36 -5.48 13.12 2.61
C ALA A 36 -6.30 13.01 3.90
N LEU A 37 -6.91 14.11 4.38
CA LEU A 37 -7.83 14.10 5.51
C LEU A 37 -9.18 13.49 5.14
N LEU A 38 -9.68 13.77 3.92
CA LEU A 38 -10.91 13.14 3.40
C LEU A 38 -10.71 11.63 3.20
N ALA A 39 -9.56 11.22 2.65
CA ALA A 39 -9.18 9.82 2.54
C ALA A 39 -9.00 9.13 3.91
N ALA A 40 -8.46 9.85 4.92
CA ALA A 40 -8.32 9.35 6.27
C ALA A 40 -9.65 9.15 7.00
N ILE A 41 -10.64 10.01 6.76
CA ILE A 41 -12.01 9.82 7.27
C ILE A 41 -12.62 8.59 6.59
N ALA A 42 -12.53 8.44 5.27
CA ALA A 42 -12.97 7.22 4.58
C ALA A 42 -12.27 5.93 5.08
N SER A 43 -10.99 6.01 5.48
CA SER A 43 -10.29 4.93 6.18
C SER A 43 -10.90 4.64 7.56
N ARG A 44 -11.14 5.68 8.36
CA ARG A 44 -11.69 5.54 9.73
C ARG A 44 -13.11 4.98 9.72
N GLU A 45 -13.97 5.52 8.87
CA GLU A 45 -15.40 5.27 8.84
C GLU A 45 -15.79 3.90 8.28
N SER A 46 -15.27 3.55 7.10
CA SER A 46 -15.71 2.37 6.35
C SER A 46 -14.61 1.38 6.04
N ARG A 47 -13.37 1.66 6.50
CA ARG A 47 -12.15 0.94 6.10
C ARG A 47 -11.91 1.00 4.59
N GLY A 48 -12.26 2.12 3.95
CA GLY A 48 -12.28 2.24 2.49
C GLY A 48 -13.40 1.42 1.83
N GLY A 49 -14.52 1.21 2.53
CA GLY A 49 -15.68 0.45 2.06
C GLY A 49 -15.76 -1.00 2.52
N SER A 50 -14.68 -1.60 3.03
CA SER A 50 -14.68 -3.03 3.41
C SER A 50 -15.41 -3.37 4.71
N ALA A 51 -15.88 -2.36 5.46
CA ALA A 51 -16.74 -2.54 6.64
C ALA A 51 -18.22 -2.25 6.36
N LEU A 52 -18.60 -2.02 5.09
CA LEU A 52 -19.99 -1.75 4.70
C LEU A 52 -20.72 -3.03 4.27
N SER A 53 -22.06 -3.01 4.38
CA SER A 53 -22.94 -3.98 3.72
C SER A 53 -22.85 -3.87 2.19
N ALA A 54 -23.44 -4.81 1.46
CA ALA A 54 -23.49 -4.77 -0.01
C ALA A 54 -24.20 -3.51 -0.55
N GLU A 55 -25.16 -2.98 0.22
CA GLU A 55 -25.93 -1.76 -0.06
C GLU A 55 -25.22 -0.48 0.43
N GLY A 56 -24.05 -0.62 1.07
CA GLY A 56 -23.21 0.48 1.52
C GLY A 56 -23.51 1.02 2.93
N TRP A 57 -24.21 0.26 3.77
CA TRP A 57 -24.51 0.66 5.15
C TRP A 57 -23.47 0.18 6.16
N GLY A 58 -23.22 0.98 7.19
CA GLY A 58 -22.50 0.59 8.40
C GLY A 58 -23.26 1.05 9.65
N ASP A 59 -22.62 0.97 10.81
CA ASP A 59 -23.17 1.35 12.13
C ASP A 59 -24.65 0.95 12.34
N ASN A 60 -24.93 -0.35 12.34
CA ASN A 60 -26.29 -0.90 12.49
C ASN A 60 -27.35 -0.30 11.52
N HIS A 61 -26.92 0.03 10.29
CA HIS A 61 -27.69 0.73 9.25
C HIS A 61 -27.99 2.21 9.52
N ASN A 62 -27.19 2.92 10.32
CA ASN A 62 -27.31 4.37 10.51
C ASN A 62 -26.35 5.16 9.61
N GLY A 63 -25.10 4.70 9.46
CA GLY A 63 -24.11 5.33 8.60
C GLY A 63 -24.18 4.86 7.15
N PHE A 64 -24.27 5.78 6.20
CA PHE A 64 -24.29 5.48 4.76
C PHE A 64 -22.95 5.78 4.07
N GLY A 65 -22.50 4.86 3.23
CA GLY A 65 -21.42 5.02 2.27
C GLY A 65 -20.01 5.23 2.83
N LEU A 66 -19.06 5.53 1.94
CA LEU A 66 -17.61 5.49 2.20
C LEU A 66 -17.14 6.35 3.39
N MET A 67 -17.78 7.49 3.63
CA MET A 67 -17.51 8.42 4.75
C MET A 67 -18.63 8.44 5.80
N GLN A 68 -19.50 7.41 5.84
CA GLN A 68 -20.55 7.18 6.85
C GLN A 68 -21.36 8.43 7.24
N VAL A 69 -22.18 8.92 6.30
CA VAL A 69 -23.17 9.98 6.61
C VAL A 69 -24.30 9.37 7.43
N ASP A 70 -24.51 9.84 8.66
CA ASP A 70 -25.63 9.42 9.51
C ASP A 70 -26.98 9.87 8.93
N LYS A 71 -27.83 8.89 8.60
CA LYS A 71 -29.18 9.10 8.05
C LYS A 71 -30.11 9.88 8.98
N ASN A 72 -29.90 9.79 10.30
CA ASN A 72 -30.78 10.41 11.30
C ASN A 72 -30.54 11.93 11.37
N SER A 73 -29.32 12.36 11.06
CA SER A 73 -28.93 13.77 10.97
C SER A 73 -29.04 14.35 9.56
N HIS A 74 -28.78 13.54 8.51
CA HIS A 74 -28.75 14.00 7.12
C HIS A 74 -29.29 12.94 6.15
N PRO A 75 -30.30 13.24 5.31
CA PRO A 75 -30.75 12.33 4.25
C PRO A 75 -29.59 12.00 3.29
N PRO A 76 -29.20 10.73 3.10
CA PRO A 76 -28.06 10.38 2.25
C PRO A 76 -28.28 10.69 0.76
N GLN A 77 -27.22 11.07 0.05
CA GLN A 77 -27.27 11.53 -1.35
C GLN A 77 -26.43 10.65 -2.29
N GLY A 78 -27.07 10.14 -3.34
CA GLY A 78 -26.42 9.30 -4.35
C GLY A 78 -26.09 7.89 -3.85
N GLY A 79 -25.26 7.17 -4.61
CA GLY A 79 -24.76 5.85 -4.21
C GLY A 79 -23.60 5.92 -3.21
N PRO A 80 -23.34 4.85 -2.43
CA PRO A 80 -22.42 4.85 -1.27
C PRO A 80 -20.95 5.18 -1.60
N TYR A 81 -20.56 5.09 -2.86
CA TYR A 81 -19.22 5.39 -3.38
C TYR A 81 -19.20 6.55 -4.39
N SER A 82 -20.33 7.25 -4.56
CA SER A 82 -20.52 8.27 -5.60
C SER A 82 -19.90 9.62 -5.25
N LEU A 83 -19.65 10.45 -6.26
CA LEU A 83 -19.24 11.85 -6.06
C LEU A 83 -20.26 12.62 -5.18
N ALA A 84 -21.56 12.39 -5.38
CA ALA A 84 -22.61 13.05 -4.58
C ALA A 84 -22.48 12.73 -3.09
N HIS A 85 -22.20 11.46 -2.75
CA HIS A 85 -21.97 11.04 -1.37
C HIS A 85 -20.71 11.67 -0.76
N LEU A 86 -19.58 11.61 -1.48
CA LEU A 86 -18.32 12.17 -1.01
C LEU A 86 -18.40 13.71 -0.87
N GLU A 87 -19.13 14.38 -1.76
CA GLU A 87 -19.39 15.82 -1.68
C GLU A 87 -20.28 16.16 -0.49
N GLN A 88 -21.33 15.38 -0.21
CA GLN A 88 -22.16 15.54 0.99
C GLN A 88 -21.34 15.42 2.27
N ALA A 89 -20.56 14.34 2.41
CA ALA A 89 -19.70 14.11 3.58
C ALA A 89 -18.65 15.22 3.74
N THR A 90 -18.00 15.64 2.65
CA THR A 90 -17.01 16.73 2.68
C THR A 90 -17.65 18.07 3.09
N ARG A 91 -18.88 18.35 2.65
CA ARG A 91 -19.64 19.55 3.04
C ARG A 91 -20.01 19.53 4.52
N ILE A 92 -20.40 18.38 5.08
CA ILE A 92 -20.67 18.21 6.51
C ILE A 92 -19.40 18.47 7.33
N LEU A 93 -18.27 17.85 6.96
CA LEU A 93 -16.97 18.10 7.59
C LEU A 93 -16.55 19.58 7.53
N LYS A 94 -16.73 20.24 6.39
CA LYS A 94 -16.41 21.67 6.26
C LYS A 94 -17.26 22.53 7.19
N ALA A 95 -18.55 22.22 7.33
CA ALA A 95 -19.41 22.89 8.31
C ALA A 95 -18.89 22.67 9.74
N SER A 96 -18.57 21.43 10.14
CA SER A 96 -17.98 21.13 11.46
C SER A 96 -16.70 21.91 11.74
N VAL A 97 -15.81 22.05 10.75
CA VAL A 97 -14.58 22.88 10.86
C VAL A 97 -14.92 24.36 11.05
N ASP A 98 -15.87 24.91 10.28
CA ASP A 98 -16.26 26.32 10.37
C ASP A 98 -16.94 26.64 11.70
N GLU A 99 -17.77 25.74 12.23
CA GLU A 99 -18.40 25.90 13.55
C GLU A 99 -17.39 25.82 14.70
N VAL A 100 -16.43 24.90 14.64
CA VAL A 100 -15.33 24.82 15.61
C VAL A 100 -14.44 26.06 15.54
N THR A 101 -14.16 26.57 14.33
CA THR A 101 -13.39 27.80 14.11
C THR A 101 -14.09 29.02 14.74
N ARG A 102 -15.42 29.13 14.61
CA ARG A 102 -16.21 30.18 15.29
C ARG A 102 -16.22 30.02 16.81
N LYS A 103 -16.42 28.79 17.31
CA LYS A 103 -16.50 28.49 18.75
C LYS A 103 -15.15 28.69 19.47
N HIS A 104 -14.05 28.40 18.78
CA HIS A 104 -12.69 28.42 19.30
C HIS A 104 -11.77 29.30 18.44
N SER A 105 -12.18 30.54 18.22
CA SER A 105 -11.48 31.50 17.36
C SER A 105 -10.04 31.82 17.80
N GLY A 106 -9.73 31.63 19.09
CA GLY A 106 -8.37 31.76 19.65
C GLY A 106 -7.48 30.51 19.54
N TRP A 107 -7.94 29.41 18.95
CA TRP A 107 -7.09 28.24 18.68
C TRP A 107 -6.28 28.43 17.39
N ALA A 108 -5.13 27.78 17.29
CA ALA A 108 -4.39 27.67 16.03
C ALA A 108 -5.20 26.91 14.97
N ALA A 109 -5.01 27.26 13.69
CA ALA A 109 -5.79 26.74 12.57
C ALA A 109 -5.77 25.20 12.47
N GLU A 110 -4.63 24.57 12.82
CA GLU A 110 -4.47 23.11 12.86
C GLU A 110 -5.33 22.47 13.96
N GLN A 111 -5.49 23.15 15.10
CA GLN A 111 -6.34 22.69 16.20
C GLN A 111 -7.83 22.94 15.91
N GLN A 112 -8.16 24.00 15.15
CA GLN A 112 -9.52 24.23 14.64
C GLN A 112 -9.91 23.15 13.62
N LEU A 113 -9.01 22.82 12.68
CA LEU A 113 -9.21 21.74 11.71
C LEU A 113 -9.32 20.38 12.39
N ARG A 114 -8.44 20.04 13.34
CA ARG A 114 -8.52 18.79 14.11
C ARG A 114 -9.81 18.74 14.97
N GLY A 115 -10.18 19.84 15.60
CA GLY A 115 -11.44 19.94 16.33
C GLY A 115 -12.65 19.74 15.42
N GLY A 116 -12.63 20.25 14.18
CA GLY A 116 -13.67 19.99 13.17
C GLY A 116 -13.77 18.50 12.79
N VAL A 117 -12.65 17.78 12.74
CA VAL A 117 -12.62 16.32 12.55
C VAL A 117 -13.21 15.58 13.74
N ALA A 118 -12.93 15.99 14.98
CA ALA A 118 -13.61 15.43 16.15
C ALA A 118 -15.12 15.71 16.10
N ALA A 119 -15.51 16.95 15.78
CA ALA A 119 -16.91 17.36 15.66
C ALA A 119 -17.68 16.65 14.54
N TYR A 120 -17.02 16.07 13.53
CA TYR A 120 -17.66 15.20 12.54
C TYR A 120 -18.24 13.92 13.18
N ASN A 121 -17.60 13.40 14.22
CA ASN A 121 -18.02 12.18 14.93
C ASN A 121 -18.96 12.45 16.13
N VAL A 122 -18.80 13.57 16.85
CA VAL A 122 -19.54 13.85 18.11
C VAL A 122 -20.32 15.16 18.16
N GLY A 123 -20.30 15.93 17.07
CA GLY A 123 -20.86 17.27 17.05
C GLY A 123 -19.99 18.32 17.77
N VAL A 124 -20.24 19.59 17.43
CA VAL A 124 -19.42 20.74 17.83
C VAL A 124 -19.55 21.05 19.33
N SER A 125 -20.64 20.64 19.99
CA SER A 125 -20.88 20.85 21.42
C SER A 125 -19.83 20.15 22.31
N ASN A 126 -19.40 18.94 21.93
CA ASN A 126 -18.45 18.13 22.69
C ASN A 126 -16.99 18.58 22.54
N VAL A 127 -16.63 19.25 21.43
CA VAL A 127 -15.31 19.87 21.27
C VAL A 127 -15.19 21.09 22.19
N ARG A 128 -14.64 20.91 23.39
CA ARG A 128 -14.57 21.94 24.46
C ARG A 128 -13.18 22.47 24.74
N THR A 129 -12.14 21.64 24.71
CA THR A 129 -10.75 22.02 24.99
C THR A 129 -9.79 21.25 24.10
N ILE A 130 -8.59 21.79 23.83
CA ILE A 130 -7.59 21.13 22.97
C ILE A 130 -7.20 19.75 23.53
N ALA A 131 -6.88 19.68 24.82
CA ALA A 131 -6.47 18.43 25.49
C ALA A 131 -7.61 17.41 25.66
N GLY A 132 -8.87 17.83 25.50
CA GLY A 132 -10.06 17.00 25.69
C GLY A 132 -10.89 16.78 24.43
N MET A 133 -10.45 17.21 23.24
CA MET A 133 -11.31 17.28 22.05
C MET A 133 -11.83 15.91 21.56
N ASP A 134 -11.09 14.83 21.82
CA ASP A 134 -11.48 13.46 21.45
C ASP A 134 -12.30 12.75 22.54
N ARG A 135 -12.49 13.33 23.74
CA ARG A 135 -13.25 12.68 24.82
C ARG A 135 -14.73 12.57 24.45
N GLY A 136 -15.26 11.36 24.49
CA GLY A 136 -16.60 11.02 24.03
C GLY A 136 -16.70 10.71 22.54
N THR A 137 -15.60 10.80 21.78
CA THR A 137 -15.55 10.25 20.41
C THR A 137 -15.49 8.74 20.44
N THR A 138 -15.86 8.08 19.33
CA THR A 138 -15.72 6.62 19.21
C THR A 138 -14.27 6.21 19.55
N GLY A 139 -14.06 5.45 20.62
CA GLY A 139 -12.72 5.03 21.06
C GLY A 139 -11.85 6.11 21.74
N ASP A 140 -12.44 7.27 22.08
CA ASP A 140 -11.76 8.44 22.69
C ASP A 140 -10.54 8.95 21.91
N ASP A 141 -10.50 8.70 20.60
CA ASP A 141 -9.32 8.91 19.75
C ASP A 141 -9.59 9.40 18.33
N TYR A 142 -10.85 9.72 17.97
CA TYR A 142 -11.26 9.81 16.57
C TYR A 142 -10.41 10.78 15.75
N SER A 143 -10.25 12.04 16.20
CA SER A 143 -9.45 13.01 15.44
C SER A 143 -7.96 12.69 15.49
N GLY A 144 -7.45 12.19 16.62
CA GLY A 144 -6.04 11.77 16.75
C GLY A 144 -5.66 10.63 15.80
N ASP A 145 -6.52 9.61 15.69
CA ASP A 145 -6.38 8.51 14.73
C ASP A 145 -6.46 9.03 13.30
N VAL A 146 -7.54 9.73 12.93
CA VAL A 146 -7.71 10.31 11.59
C VAL A 146 -6.54 11.21 11.21
N TRP A 147 -5.95 11.98 12.14
CA TRP A 147 -4.76 12.80 11.88
C TRP A 147 -3.54 11.95 11.54
N ALA A 148 -3.28 10.90 12.31
CA ALA A 148 -2.19 9.97 12.05
C ALA A 148 -2.39 9.20 10.72
N ARG A 149 -3.64 8.83 10.38
CA ARG A 149 -3.99 8.27 9.07
C ARG A 149 -3.73 9.27 7.94
N ALA A 150 -4.16 10.53 8.10
CA ALA A 150 -3.97 11.58 7.11
C ALA A 150 -2.48 11.89 6.85
N GLN A 151 -1.65 11.84 7.89
CA GLN A 151 -0.19 11.95 7.74
C GLN A 151 0.41 10.81 6.92
N PHE A 152 -0.05 9.58 7.10
CA PHE A 152 0.38 8.44 6.28
C PHE A 152 -0.13 8.52 4.84
N LEU A 153 -1.37 9.00 4.64
CA LEU A 153 -1.99 9.13 3.31
C LEU A 153 -1.52 10.40 2.56
N ALA A 154 -0.86 11.34 3.22
CA ALA A 154 -0.40 12.59 2.59
C ALA A 154 0.41 12.40 1.28
N PRO A 155 1.29 11.39 1.12
CA PRO A 155 1.99 11.17 -0.15
C PRO A 155 1.09 10.70 -1.31
N ASP A 156 -0.01 10.00 -1.02
CA ASP A 156 -0.91 9.42 -2.03
C ASP A 156 -2.10 10.35 -2.40
N PHE A 157 -2.35 11.41 -1.62
CA PHE A 157 -3.50 12.32 -1.81
C PHE A 157 -3.14 13.82 -1.66
N GLY A 158 -1.98 14.18 -1.12
CA GLY A 158 -1.65 15.51 -0.59
C GLY A 158 -1.30 16.64 -1.59
N GLY A 159 -1.84 16.62 -2.81
CA GLY A 159 -1.79 17.78 -3.72
C GLY A 159 -0.43 18.08 -4.37
N GLY A 160 0.54 17.17 -4.33
CA GLY A 160 1.83 17.29 -5.01
C GLY A 160 2.25 15.96 -5.66
N LYS A 161 2.03 15.84 -6.98
CA LYS A 161 2.03 14.59 -7.78
C LYS A 161 0.92 13.59 -7.38
N GLY A 162 0.15 13.12 -8.37
CA GLY A 162 -0.80 12.00 -8.18
C GLY A 162 -2.17 12.38 -7.64
N ALA A 163 -2.78 13.44 -8.18
CA ALA A 163 -3.96 14.06 -7.57
C ALA A 163 -5.00 14.44 -8.65
N ALA A 164 -5.64 13.43 -9.27
CA ALA A 164 -6.59 13.58 -10.39
C ALA A 164 -7.63 12.43 -10.50
N THR A 165 -8.77 12.71 -11.13
CA THR A 165 -10.10 12.00 -11.11
C THR A 165 -10.32 10.97 -12.24
N THR A 166 -11.33 10.07 -12.26
CA THR A 166 -12.56 9.77 -11.47
C THR A 166 -12.90 8.27 -11.59
N ALA A 167 -13.73 7.72 -10.69
CA ALA A 167 -14.35 6.39 -10.86
C ALA A 167 -15.42 6.33 -11.98
N ALA A 168 -15.63 5.12 -12.51
CA ALA A 168 -16.92 4.64 -13.02
C ALA A 168 -17.14 3.20 -12.52
N LEU A 169 -18.38 2.87 -12.15
CA LEU A 169 -18.75 1.58 -11.52
C LEU A 169 -18.99 0.46 -12.55
N PRO A 170 -18.85 -0.82 -12.17
CA PRO A 170 -19.44 -1.92 -12.93
C PRO A 170 -20.99 -1.86 -12.88
N PRO A 171 -21.70 -2.41 -13.88
CA PRO A 171 -23.13 -2.19 -14.05
C PRO A 171 -24.01 -3.00 -13.10
N ALA A 172 -25.10 -2.37 -12.64
CA ALA A 172 -26.31 -3.11 -12.31
C ALA A 172 -27.04 -3.48 -13.63
N THR A 173 -27.58 -4.69 -13.69
CA THR A 173 -28.33 -5.20 -14.85
C THR A 173 -29.65 -4.44 -15.04
N GLY A 174 -29.91 -3.90 -16.24
CA GLY A 174 -31.27 -3.51 -16.63
C GLY A 174 -31.44 -2.38 -17.65
N SER A 175 -31.47 -2.74 -18.95
CA SER A 175 -32.16 -2.02 -20.06
C SER A 175 -31.68 -0.60 -20.46
N ALA A 176 -31.94 -0.25 -21.73
CA ALA A 176 -31.38 0.91 -22.45
C ALA A 176 -32.50 1.92 -22.90
N PRO A 177 -32.29 2.92 -23.79
CA PRO A 177 -32.62 4.33 -23.53
C PRO A 177 -33.79 4.89 -24.39
N PRO A 178 -34.05 6.22 -24.40
CA PRO A 178 -33.47 7.05 -25.48
C PRO A 178 -33.20 8.57 -25.22
N ALA A 179 -32.38 9.14 -26.11
CA ALA A 179 -32.43 10.50 -26.72
C ALA A 179 -32.17 11.84 -25.95
N ALA A 180 -30.97 12.39 -26.21
CA ALA A 180 -30.58 13.76 -26.65
C ALA A 180 -31.48 15.03 -26.48
N ALA A 181 -30.84 16.14 -26.06
CA ALA A 181 -30.89 17.49 -26.69
C ALA A 181 -29.81 18.44 -26.09
N ALA A 182 -29.53 19.60 -26.70
CA ALA A 182 -28.40 20.49 -26.33
C ALA A 182 -28.75 22.01 -26.32
N SER A 183 -27.80 22.83 -25.81
CA SER A 183 -27.48 24.24 -26.17
C SER A 183 -27.70 25.39 -25.14
N GLY A 184 -26.87 26.44 -25.27
CA GLY A 184 -26.87 27.73 -24.50
C GLY A 184 -26.14 27.67 -23.14
N GLY A 185 -25.23 28.57 -22.72
CA GLY A 185 -24.86 29.94 -23.13
C GLY A 185 -25.28 30.96 -22.04
N ALA A 186 -24.48 31.90 -21.51
CA ALA A 186 -23.06 32.24 -21.72
C ALA A 186 -22.48 33.07 -20.54
N SER A 187 -21.14 33.23 -20.50
CA SER A 187 -20.34 34.37 -19.99
C SER A 187 -20.57 35.00 -18.59
N SER A 188 -19.50 35.04 -17.78
CA SER A 188 -19.00 36.33 -17.24
C SER A 188 -17.50 36.34 -16.88
N THR A 189 -16.78 37.29 -17.48
CA THR A 189 -15.66 38.09 -16.95
C THR A 189 -14.54 37.45 -16.09
N GLY A 190 -13.33 37.44 -16.66
CA GLY A 190 -12.36 38.45 -16.21
C GLY A 190 -11.35 38.13 -15.11
N ALA A 191 -10.65 37.00 -15.17
CA ALA A 191 -9.37 36.83 -14.46
C ALA A 191 -8.27 36.33 -15.41
N LYS A 192 -7.12 37.03 -15.47
CA LYS A 192 -5.95 36.57 -16.24
C LYS A 192 -5.35 35.34 -15.56
N ALA A 193 -5.74 34.15 -16.02
CA ALA A 193 -5.20 32.88 -15.54
C ALA A 193 -3.69 32.82 -15.80
N LYS A 194 -2.89 32.84 -14.72
CA LYS A 194 -1.45 32.59 -14.80
C LYS A 194 -1.21 31.13 -15.20
N SER A 195 -0.30 30.89 -16.14
CA SER A 195 0.07 29.53 -16.56
C SER A 195 0.60 28.73 -15.38
N LEU A 196 0.03 27.56 -15.11
CA LEU A 196 0.52 26.67 -14.05
C LEU A 196 1.58 25.73 -14.65
N PRO A 197 2.80 25.61 -14.06
CA PRO A 197 3.88 24.77 -14.60
C PRO A 197 3.45 23.34 -14.94
N VAL A 198 2.65 22.72 -14.05
CA VAL A 198 2.11 21.36 -14.20
C VAL A 198 1.32 21.12 -15.50
N VAL A 199 0.63 22.14 -16.03
CA VAL A 199 -0.11 22.02 -17.29
C VAL A 199 0.84 22.07 -18.48
N LYS A 200 1.88 22.90 -18.40
CA LYS A 200 2.91 22.98 -19.44
C LYS A 200 3.68 21.66 -19.55
N ASP A 201 3.97 21.02 -18.42
CA ASP A 201 4.63 19.71 -18.38
C ASP A 201 3.75 18.60 -18.99
N LEU A 202 2.44 18.59 -18.69
CA LEU A 202 1.47 17.69 -19.33
C LEU A 202 1.39 17.91 -20.86
N GLN A 203 1.35 19.16 -21.30
CA GLN A 203 1.32 19.49 -22.73
C GLN A 203 2.62 19.06 -23.44
N LEU A 204 3.79 19.29 -22.84
CA LEU A 204 5.08 18.81 -23.37
C LEU A 204 5.12 17.28 -23.48
N TRP A 205 4.57 16.57 -22.50
CA TRP A 205 4.48 15.11 -22.54
C TRP A 205 3.57 14.63 -23.67
N LEU A 206 2.39 15.21 -23.84
CA LEU A 206 1.45 14.88 -24.92
C LEU A 206 2.04 15.19 -26.31
N VAL A 207 2.84 16.24 -26.44
CA VAL A 207 3.59 16.55 -27.66
C VAL A 207 4.65 15.49 -27.95
N ARG A 208 5.45 15.11 -26.96
CA ARG A 208 6.52 14.10 -27.11
C ARG A 208 6.00 12.73 -27.52
N HIS A 209 4.76 12.38 -27.16
CA HIS A 209 4.13 11.09 -27.48
C HIS A 209 3.12 11.16 -28.64
N GLY A 210 3.06 12.27 -29.38
CA GLY A 210 2.28 12.39 -30.62
C GLY A 210 0.77 12.64 -30.47
N TYR A 211 0.26 12.79 -29.24
CA TYR A 211 -1.17 13.02 -28.97
C TYR A 211 -1.58 14.50 -29.04
N MET A 212 -0.58 15.41 -29.05
CA MET A 212 -0.72 16.85 -29.24
C MET A 212 0.39 17.34 -30.18
N THR A 213 0.16 18.42 -30.92
CA THR A 213 1.21 19.09 -31.71
C THR A 213 1.78 20.29 -30.96
N GLU A 214 3.03 20.69 -31.27
CA GLU A 214 3.60 21.94 -30.75
C GLU A 214 2.73 23.17 -31.07
N ALA A 215 2.08 23.16 -32.23
CA ALA A 215 1.16 24.21 -32.64
C ALA A 215 -0.09 24.24 -31.74
N GLU A 216 -0.72 23.10 -31.45
CA GLU A 216 -1.83 23.03 -30.49
C GLU A 216 -1.39 23.51 -29.10
N MET A 217 -0.19 23.12 -28.63
CA MET A 217 0.35 23.57 -27.33
C MET A 217 0.54 25.10 -27.27
N LYS A 218 1.05 25.72 -28.34
CA LYS A 218 1.32 27.18 -28.41
C LYS A 218 0.06 28.06 -28.48
N THR A 219 -1.14 27.47 -28.60
CA THR A 219 -2.39 28.22 -28.84
C THR A 219 -3.22 28.61 -27.60
N GLY A 220 -2.68 28.47 -26.39
CA GLY A 220 -3.38 28.86 -25.16
C GLY A 220 -2.48 29.05 -23.93
N PRO A 221 -2.96 29.69 -22.86
CA PRO A 221 -2.12 30.24 -21.78
C PRO A 221 -1.55 29.22 -20.77
N GLY A 222 -1.25 27.98 -21.17
CA GLY A 222 -0.78 26.93 -20.25
C GLY A 222 -1.83 26.57 -19.19
N VAL A 223 -3.08 26.44 -19.63
CA VAL A 223 -4.25 26.07 -18.82
C VAL A 223 -4.88 24.82 -19.44
N LEU A 224 -5.55 23.96 -18.66
CA LEU A 224 -6.16 22.70 -19.14
C LEU A 224 -7.40 22.98 -20.02
N GLY A 225 -7.19 23.57 -21.18
CA GLY A 225 -8.22 23.99 -22.13
C GLY A 225 -8.73 22.86 -23.02
N PRO A 226 -9.70 23.15 -23.92
CA PRO A 226 -10.33 22.15 -24.78
C PRO A 226 -9.34 21.31 -25.61
N ARG A 227 -8.27 21.94 -26.15
CA ARG A 227 -7.25 21.24 -26.96
C ARG A 227 -6.41 20.26 -26.14
N THR A 228 -5.98 20.65 -24.94
CA THR A 228 -5.27 19.74 -24.02
C THR A 228 -6.17 18.58 -23.59
N ARG A 229 -7.45 18.84 -23.31
CA ARG A 229 -8.43 17.78 -22.98
C ARG A 229 -8.66 16.82 -24.16
N ALA A 230 -8.77 17.32 -25.39
CA ALA A 230 -8.88 16.48 -26.58
C ALA A 230 -7.62 15.62 -26.84
N ALA A 231 -6.43 16.17 -26.60
CA ALA A 231 -5.18 15.41 -26.68
C ALA A 231 -5.10 14.29 -25.63
N VAL A 232 -5.53 14.55 -24.39
CA VAL A 232 -5.65 13.50 -23.36
C VAL A 232 -6.69 12.44 -23.75
N ALA A 233 -7.83 12.83 -24.33
CA ALA A 233 -8.82 11.88 -24.83
C ALA A 233 -8.26 10.97 -25.93
N ARG A 234 -7.55 11.52 -26.93
CA ARG A 234 -6.87 10.73 -27.99
C ARG A 234 -5.87 9.73 -27.41
N PHE A 235 -5.14 10.09 -26.36
CA PHE A 235 -4.24 9.15 -25.67
C PHE A 235 -5.01 8.00 -25.03
N LEU A 236 -6.13 8.28 -24.36
CA LEU A 236 -6.96 7.25 -23.71
C LEU A 236 -7.68 6.35 -24.73
N GLU A 237 -8.17 6.92 -25.83
CA GLU A 237 -8.80 6.20 -26.95
C GLU A 237 -7.81 5.28 -27.68
N ALA A 238 -6.58 5.75 -27.93
CA ALA A 238 -5.53 4.95 -28.57
C ALA A 238 -5.05 3.74 -27.74
N HIS A 239 -5.52 3.59 -26.49
CA HIS A 239 -5.23 2.47 -25.60
C HIS A 239 -6.52 1.76 -25.11
N ALA A 240 -7.66 1.95 -25.78
CA ALA A 240 -8.94 1.40 -25.36
C ALA A 240 -9.16 -0.08 -25.77
N ASP A 241 -8.63 -0.52 -26.91
CA ASP A 241 -8.96 -1.82 -27.55
C ASP A 241 -7.86 -2.88 -27.44
N ALA A 242 -7.23 -3.03 -26.26
CA ALA A 242 -6.36 -4.17 -25.97
C ALA A 242 -7.20 -5.37 -25.45
N PRO A 243 -7.28 -6.50 -26.16
CA PRO A 243 -8.04 -7.66 -25.70
C PRO A 243 -7.40 -8.28 -24.46
N GLY A 244 -8.22 -8.79 -23.53
CA GLY A 244 -7.78 -9.25 -22.22
C GLY A 244 -6.72 -10.34 -22.27
N GLY A 245 -5.51 -10.02 -21.78
CA GLY A 245 -4.39 -10.93 -21.62
C GLY A 245 -3.21 -10.22 -20.96
N ASP A 246 -2.96 -10.55 -19.69
CA ASP A 246 -1.80 -10.29 -18.82
C ASP A 246 -0.88 -9.06 -19.02
N ALA A 247 -0.63 -8.39 -17.89
CA ALA A 247 0.39 -7.36 -17.61
C ALA A 247 0.11 -5.90 -18.06
N ALA A 248 -0.48 -5.13 -17.13
CA ALA A 248 -0.28 -3.67 -17.05
C ALA A 248 1.03 -3.37 -16.28
N PRO A 249 1.71 -2.22 -16.53
CA PRO A 249 3.15 -2.09 -16.26
C PRO A 249 3.50 -2.04 -14.78
N ALA A 250 4.70 -2.53 -14.47
CA ALA A 250 5.27 -2.47 -13.12
C ALA A 250 5.29 -1.02 -12.60
N ALA A 251 4.94 -0.86 -11.32
CA ALA A 251 5.23 0.36 -10.58
C ALA A 251 6.72 0.71 -10.73
N PRO A 252 7.10 2.00 -10.76
CA PRO A 252 8.52 2.37 -10.81
C PRO A 252 9.22 1.74 -9.62
N ALA A 253 10.21 0.91 -9.91
CA ALA A 253 11.03 0.30 -8.88
C ALA A 253 11.79 1.38 -8.09
N GLU A 254 12.10 1.07 -6.83
CA GLU A 254 13.30 1.58 -6.13
C GLU A 254 14.50 1.61 -7.12
N PRO A 255 15.48 2.52 -6.99
CA PRO A 255 16.48 2.79 -8.04
C PRO A 255 17.25 1.55 -8.48
N VAL A 256 16.72 0.88 -9.49
CA VAL A 256 17.31 -0.21 -10.26
C VAL A 256 18.32 0.46 -11.20
N SER A 257 19.60 0.19 -11.00
CA SER A 257 20.58 0.33 -12.09
C SER A 257 20.08 -0.49 -13.27
N GLY A 258 20.35 -0.06 -14.52
CA GLY A 258 19.77 -0.66 -15.73
C GLY A 258 20.09 -2.15 -16.01
N ASP A 259 20.67 -2.85 -15.02
CA ASP A 259 21.05 -4.27 -14.99
C ASP A 259 20.03 -5.18 -14.27
N GLY A 260 18.99 -4.63 -13.63
CA GLY A 260 17.97 -5.44 -12.93
C GLY A 260 18.29 -5.80 -11.48
N SER A 261 19.27 -5.12 -10.86
CA SER A 261 19.64 -5.34 -9.46
C SER A 261 18.93 -4.42 -8.46
N GLN A 262 18.58 -4.95 -7.28
CA GLN A 262 17.99 -4.23 -6.14
C GLN A 262 19.10 -3.88 -5.14
N VAL A 263 19.16 -2.65 -4.64
CA VAL A 263 20.14 -2.26 -3.61
C VAL A 263 19.68 -2.75 -2.23
N LEU A 264 20.58 -3.35 -1.45
CA LEU A 264 20.26 -3.94 -0.14
C LEU A 264 20.77 -3.10 1.03
N ASP A 265 22.11 -3.05 1.20
CA ASP A 265 22.88 -2.05 1.95
C ASP A 265 24.40 -2.32 1.77
N GLU A 266 25.28 -1.55 2.42
CA GLU A 266 26.73 -1.83 2.60
C GLU A 266 27.54 -2.22 1.34
N GLY A 267 27.17 -1.68 0.17
CA GLY A 267 27.85 -2.03 -1.08
C GLY A 267 27.49 -3.41 -1.63
N PHE A 268 26.31 -3.94 -1.30
CA PHE A 268 25.72 -5.11 -1.95
C PHE A 268 24.49 -4.73 -2.79
N SER A 269 24.28 -5.44 -3.89
CA SER A 269 23.02 -5.48 -4.63
C SER A 269 22.59 -6.92 -4.88
N LEU A 270 21.30 -7.10 -5.14
CA LEU A 270 20.68 -8.39 -5.42
C LEU A 270 20.22 -8.44 -6.88
N ASN A 271 20.75 -9.37 -7.65
CA ASN A 271 20.19 -9.71 -8.95
C ASN A 271 18.83 -10.40 -8.77
N THR A 272 17.75 -9.62 -8.90
CA THR A 272 16.37 -10.13 -8.82
C THR A 272 16.00 -11.03 -10.00
N GLN A 273 16.82 -11.03 -11.05
CA GLN A 273 16.66 -11.87 -12.23
C GLN A 273 17.40 -13.22 -12.15
N ASP A 274 18.10 -13.51 -11.04
CA ASP A 274 18.76 -14.81 -10.82
C ASP A 274 17.79 -15.98 -11.11
N PRO A 275 18.18 -16.97 -11.92
CA PRO A 275 17.27 -17.98 -12.44
C PRO A 275 16.70 -18.89 -11.34
N ILE A 276 17.46 -19.16 -10.27
CA ILE A 276 17.01 -19.97 -9.13
C ILE A 276 16.03 -19.14 -8.30
N LEU A 277 16.36 -17.87 -8.03
CA LEU A 277 15.49 -16.96 -7.29
C LEU A 277 14.16 -16.74 -8.03
N ARG A 278 14.19 -16.52 -9.36
CA ARG A 278 12.98 -16.42 -10.19
C ARG A 278 12.16 -17.71 -10.22
N LYS A 279 12.79 -18.88 -10.41
CA LYS A 279 12.10 -20.20 -10.33
C LYS A 279 11.34 -20.34 -9.01
N LEU A 280 11.97 -19.97 -7.88
CA LEU A 280 11.35 -20.01 -6.55
C LEU A 280 10.34 -18.87 -6.29
N ALA A 281 10.41 -17.76 -7.03
CA ALA A 281 9.48 -16.63 -6.91
C ALA A 281 8.17 -16.85 -7.67
N THR A 282 8.22 -17.45 -8.86
CA THR A 282 7.07 -17.57 -9.78
C THR A 282 6.54 -18.98 -9.92
N GLY A 283 7.38 -20.02 -9.73
CA GLY A 283 6.98 -21.40 -9.92
C GLY A 283 5.76 -21.79 -9.08
N LYS A 284 4.81 -22.53 -9.64
CA LYS A 284 3.66 -23.07 -8.91
C LYS A 284 4.16 -23.91 -7.74
N LEU A 285 3.60 -23.70 -6.54
CA LEU A 285 3.94 -24.46 -5.33
C LEU A 285 2.85 -25.49 -5.00
N SER A 286 3.28 -26.61 -4.45
CA SER A 286 2.43 -27.70 -3.95
C SER A 286 2.34 -27.59 -2.44
N THR A 287 1.13 -27.65 -1.90
CA THR A 287 0.91 -27.71 -0.44
C THR A 287 1.35 -29.05 0.13
N GLY A 288 1.60 -29.07 1.44
CA GLY A 288 1.91 -30.27 2.20
C GLY A 288 1.06 -30.38 3.47
N ALA A 289 1.27 -31.45 4.22
CA ALA A 289 0.60 -31.66 5.50
C ALA A 289 1.06 -30.65 6.57
N ASN A 290 0.20 -30.39 7.55
CA ASN A 290 0.54 -29.62 8.75
C ASN A 290 1.86 -30.12 9.37
N HIS A 291 2.66 -29.22 9.92
CA HIS A 291 3.97 -29.50 10.53
C HIS A 291 5.01 -30.18 9.60
N SER A 292 4.89 -30.00 8.28
CA SER A 292 5.88 -30.52 7.31
C SER A 292 6.57 -29.43 6.48
N CYS A 293 6.91 -28.30 7.11
CA CYS A 293 7.50 -27.13 6.47
C CYS A 293 8.82 -27.41 5.74
N VAL A 294 9.73 -28.19 6.33
CA VAL A 294 11.01 -28.53 5.70
C VAL A 294 10.79 -29.44 4.51
N ARG A 295 10.10 -30.56 4.71
CA ARG A 295 9.75 -31.51 3.65
C ARG A 295 9.01 -30.84 2.49
N THR A 296 8.04 -29.97 2.78
CA THR A 296 7.26 -29.26 1.75
C THR A 296 8.12 -28.25 0.99
N THR A 297 8.96 -27.49 1.69
CA THR A 297 9.87 -26.53 1.03
C THR A 297 10.88 -27.26 0.14
N LEU A 298 11.58 -28.27 0.67
CA LEU A 298 12.58 -29.03 -0.09
C LEU A 298 11.98 -29.81 -1.27
N ASN A 299 10.77 -30.37 -1.13
CA ASN A 299 10.07 -31.02 -2.24
C ASN A 299 9.67 -30.03 -3.34
N ASN A 300 9.23 -28.82 -2.97
CA ASN A 300 8.97 -27.76 -3.93
C ASN A 300 10.24 -27.29 -4.64
N MET A 301 11.36 -27.12 -3.92
CA MET A 301 12.66 -26.81 -4.51
C MET A 301 13.09 -27.90 -5.51
N LYS A 302 13.01 -29.20 -5.14
CA LYS A 302 13.29 -30.33 -6.03
C LYS A 302 12.41 -30.34 -7.29
N ARG A 303 11.09 -30.16 -7.13
CA ARG A 303 10.15 -30.14 -8.27
C ARG A 303 10.33 -28.93 -9.19
N LEU A 304 10.91 -27.84 -8.69
CA LEU A 304 11.31 -26.68 -9.50
C LEU A 304 12.76 -26.80 -10.02
N GLU A 305 13.39 -27.97 -9.85
CA GLU A 305 14.75 -28.29 -10.28
C GLU A 305 15.80 -27.34 -9.67
N VAL A 306 15.60 -26.96 -8.41
CA VAL A 306 16.58 -26.19 -7.64
C VAL A 306 17.57 -27.15 -7.00
N GLY A 307 18.82 -27.08 -7.44
CA GLY A 307 19.93 -27.88 -6.93
C GLY A 307 20.50 -27.38 -5.60
N HIS A 308 21.49 -28.11 -5.08
CA HIS A 308 22.26 -27.75 -3.88
C HIS A 308 21.38 -27.47 -2.65
N ILE A 309 20.32 -28.26 -2.49
CA ILE A 309 19.46 -28.26 -1.30
C ILE A 309 19.91 -29.35 -0.32
N PRO A 310 19.62 -29.22 0.99
CA PRO A 310 19.93 -30.24 1.98
C PRO A 310 19.36 -31.61 1.63
N ALA A 311 20.09 -32.67 2.03
CA ALA A 311 19.46 -33.96 2.25
C ALA A 311 18.41 -33.84 3.38
N ALA A 312 17.45 -34.76 3.44
CA ALA A 312 16.49 -34.79 4.55
C ALA A 312 17.25 -34.87 5.89
N THR A 313 16.81 -34.10 6.88
CA THR A 313 17.52 -33.83 8.14
C THR A 313 17.46 -35.01 9.14
N GLY A 314 18.08 -36.12 8.76
CA GLY A 314 18.19 -37.33 9.59
C GLY A 314 16.83 -37.95 9.91
N SER A 315 16.63 -38.37 11.16
CA SER A 315 15.37 -38.98 11.63
C SER A 315 14.22 -37.99 11.86
N ASP A 316 14.50 -36.69 11.90
CA ASP A 316 13.49 -35.62 11.97
C ASP A 316 13.35 -34.96 10.59
N PRO A 317 12.32 -35.30 9.79
CA PRO A 317 12.12 -34.70 8.47
C PRO A 317 11.69 -33.22 8.52
N ASN A 318 11.61 -32.59 9.70
CA ASN A 318 11.15 -31.22 9.90
C ASN A 318 12.10 -30.31 10.71
N ASN A 319 13.42 -30.53 10.65
CA ASN A 319 14.40 -29.68 11.33
C ASN A 319 14.80 -28.43 10.52
N SER A 320 14.04 -27.34 10.68
CA SER A 320 14.27 -26.05 9.98
C SER A 320 15.67 -25.45 10.24
N ARG A 321 16.19 -25.55 11.47
CA ARG A 321 17.54 -25.06 11.84
C ARG A 321 18.62 -25.84 11.10
N GLY A 322 18.53 -27.17 11.09
CA GLY A 322 19.47 -28.04 10.38
C GLY A 322 19.41 -27.87 8.86
N ALA A 323 18.24 -27.58 8.29
CA ALA A 323 18.11 -27.25 6.87
C ALA A 323 18.79 -25.91 6.51
N MET A 324 18.64 -24.88 7.35
CA MET A 324 19.34 -23.59 7.18
C MET A 324 20.86 -23.74 7.23
N VAL A 325 21.37 -24.47 8.23
CA VAL A 325 22.82 -24.69 8.39
C VAL A 325 23.39 -25.42 7.17
N GLN A 326 22.72 -26.47 6.68
CA GLN A 326 23.18 -27.21 5.49
C GLN A 326 23.12 -26.38 4.19
N LEU A 327 22.10 -25.53 4.00
CA LEU A 327 22.05 -24.61 2.85
C LEU A 327 23.25 -23.65 2.85
N LEU A 328 23.55 -23.04 4.01
CA LEU A 328 24.62 -22.05 4.12
C LEU A 328 26.02 -22.70 4.07
N ALA A 329 26.19 -23.87 4.68
CA ALA A 329 27.46 -24.60 4.72
C ALA A 329 27.91 -25.10 3.33
N ASN A 330 26.98 -25.41 2.42
CA ASN A 330 27.31 -25.96 1.10
C ASN A 330 27.87 -24.94 0.10
N GLY A 331 27.91 -23.65 0.46
CA GLY A 331 28.53 -22.61 -0.36
C GLY A 331 27.70 -22.09 -1.54
N TYR A 332 26.63 -22.78 -1.95
CA TYR A 332 25.74 -22.31 -3.03
C TYR A 332 24.75 -21.24 -2.58
N TRP A 333 24.44 -21.20 -1.28
CA TRP A 333 23.53 -20.23 -0.71
C TRP A 333 24.27 -19.22 0.18
N THR A 334 23.61 -18.10 0.46
CA THR A 334 24.10 -17.08 1.39
C THR A 334 22.92 -16.44 2.13
N SER A 335 23.14 -16.05 3.38
CA SER A 335 22.18 -15.21 4.09
C SER A 335 22.21 -13.78 3.53
N LEU A 336 21.05 -13.13 3.47
CA LEU A 336 20.87 -11.80 2.88
C LEU A 336 21.23 -10.67 3.88
N PRO A 337 22.26 -9.85 3.61
CA PRO A 337 22.60 -8.70 4.44
C PRO A 337 21.62 -7.55 4.16
N LEU A 338 20.52 -7.50 4.93
CA LEU A 338 19.57 -6.38 4.87
C LEU A 338 19.94 -5.30 5.89
N ALA A 339 19.59 -4.05 5.57
CA ALA A 339 19.63 -2.91 6.49
C ALA A 339 19.02 -3.28 7.87
N GLY A 340 19.79 -3.12 8.95
CA GLY A 340 19.36 -3.46 10.30
C GLY A 340 19.32 -4.97 10.63
N SER A 341 19.97 -5.81 9.82
CA SER A 341 20.37 -7.16 10.21
C SER A 341 21.75 -7.16 10.91
N HIS A 342 22.07 -8.23 11.64
CA HIS A 342 23.36 -8.39 12.30
C HIS A 342 23.91 -9.81 12.07
N ALA A 343 25.23 -9.94 11.92
CA ALA A 343 25.86 -11.25 11.75
C ALA A 343 25.83 -12.04 13.08
N ARG A 344 25.43 -13.32 13.02
CA ARG A 344 25.44 -14.25 14.15
C ARG A 344 25.95 -15.62 13.71
N LYS A 345 26.66 -16.32 14.61
CA LYS A 345 26.96 -17.75 14.45
C LYS A 345 25.72 -18.57 14.83
N ILE A 346 25.28 -19.46 13.94
CA ILE A 346 24.18 -20.38 14.17
C ILE A 346 24.76 -21.79 14.21
N VAL A 347 24.52 -22.48 15.34
CA VAL A 347 25.00 -23.84 15.61
C VAL A 347 23.85 -24.83 15.48
N SER A 348 24.13 -26.02 14.96
CA SER A 348 23.25 -27.19 14.96
C SER A 348 24.09 -28.47 14.91
N PRO A 349 23.47 -29.67 15.08
CA PRO A 349 24.14 -30.95 14.84
C PRO A 349 24.71 -31.12 13.42
N TYR A 350 24.30 -30.29 12.45
CA TYR A 350 24.80 -30.28 11.07
C TYR A 350 25.96 -29.30 10.85
N GLY A 351 26.51 -28.72 11.92
CA GLY A 351 27.64 -27.79 11.89
C GLY A 351 27.30 -26.37 12.33
N THR A 352 28.26 -25.47 12.13
CA THR A 352 28.17 -24.05 12.52
C THR A 352 28.39 -23.16 11.30
N VAL A 353 27.51 -22.17 11.11
CA VAL A 353 27.60 -21.18 10.02
C VAL A 353 27.43 -19.76 10.56
N SER A 354 27.93 -18.75 9.83
CA SER A 354 27.57 -17.36 10.08
C SER A 354 26.41 -16.94 9.17
N ALA A 355 25.42 -16.26 9.72
CA ALA A 355 24.27 -15.75 8.98
C ALA A 355 23.91 -14.32 9.42
N TYR A 356 23.37 -13.53 8.49
CA TYR A 356 22.70 -12.27 8.80
C TYR A 356 21.31 -12.54 9.39
N VAL A 357 21.16 -12.21 10.67
CA VAL A 357 19.92 -12.34 11.44
C VAL A 357 19.18 -11.02 11.42
N ILE A 358 17.90 -11.07 11.05
CA ILE A 358 17.00 -9.93 10.92
C ILE A 358 16.03 -9.98 12.11
N PRO A 359 15.97 -8.96 12.98
CA PRO A 359 14.93 -8.87 14.00
C PRO A 359 13.54 -8.93 13.35
N THR A 360 12.57 -9.63 13.94
CA THR A 360 11.22 -9.75 13.35
C THR A 360 10.57 -8.40 13.08
N SER A 361 10.83 -7.39 13.92
CA SER A 361 10.35 -6.01 13.71
C SER A 361 10.97 -5.33 12.49
N THR A 362 12.22 -5.66 12.15
CA THR A 362 12.87 -5.24 10.90
C THR A 362 12.26 -6.00 9.72
N TYR A 363 12.19 -7.34 9.80
CA TYR A 363 11.61 -8.18 8.74
C TYR A 363 10.17 -7.74 8.41
N ALA A 364 9.33 -7.52 9.42
CA ALA A 364 7.96 -7.02 9.26
C ALA A 364 7.92 -5.73 8.42
N LYS A 365 8.79 -4.76 8.72
CA LYS A 365 8.84 -3.47 8.01
C LYS A 365 9.22 -3.62 6.54
N VAL A 366 10.20 -4.47 6.22
CA VAL A 366 10.66 -4.66 4.82
C VAL A 366 9.74 -5.60 4.02
N ALA A 367 9.20 -6.65 4.64
CA ALA A 367 8.20 -7.53 4.04
C ALA A 367 6.91 -6.79 3.69
N LYS A 368 6.41 -5.95 4.61
CA LYS A 368 5.25 -5.06 4.42
C LYS A 368 5.40 -4.16 3.19
N LYS A 369 6.62 -3.68 2.91
CA LYS A 369 6.96 -2.87 1.73
C LYS A 369 7.09 -3.67 0.43
N GLY A 370 7.14 -5.00 0.50
CA GLY A 370 7.42 -5.86 -0.65
C GLY A 370 8.91 -5.94 -1.01
N TRP A 371 9.80 -5.55 -0.09
CA TRP A 371 11.23 -5.40 -0.36
C TRP A 371 12.06 -6.65 -0.10
N ILE A 372 11.45 -7.72 0.43
CA ILE A 372 12.12 -9.02 0.55
C ILE A 372 12.06 -9.72 -0.81
N PRO A 373 13.18 -10.26 -1.32
CA PRO A 373 13.14 -11.00 -2.57
C PRO A 373 12.21 -12.21 -2.50
N SER A 374 11.16 -12.20 -3.34
CA SER A 374 10.37 -13.39 -3.66
C SER A 374 11.31 -14.51 -4.13
N GLY A 375 11.04 -15.74 -3.71
CA GLY A 375 11.87 -16.89 -3.99
C GLY A 375 13.03 -17.11 -3.01
N ALA A 376 13.33 -16.15 -2.11
CA ALA A 376 14.24 -16.42 -1.00
C ALA A 376 13.67 -17.51 -0.09
N ILE A 377 14.56 -18.31 0.50
CA ILE A 377 14.18 -19.25 1.55
C ILE A 377 14.22 -18.50 2.89
N ILE A 378 13.10 -18.50 3.60
CA ILE A 378 12.97 -17.85 4.90
C ILE A 378 13.01 -18.87 6.02
N PHE A 379 13.71 -18.53 7.10
CA PHE A 379 13.74 -19.25 8.37
C PHE A 379 13.27 -18.32 9.49
N GLN A 380 12.40 -18.79 10.37
CA GLN A 380 11.83 -18.01 11.46
C GLN A 380 11.93 -18.79 12.77
N THR A 381 12.18 -18.09 13.89
CA THR A 381 12.29 -18.70 15.23
C THR A 381 11.44 -18.01 16.29
N LYS A 382 10.86 -18.79 17.21
CA LYS A 382 10.16 -18.29 18.41
C LYS A 382 11.09 -17.86 19.54
N HIS A 383 12.33 -18.37 19.55
CA HIS A 383 13.21 -18.26 20.71
C HIS A 383 14.43 -17.38 20.46
N GLY A 384 14.86 -17.25 19.21
CA GLY A 384 16.12 -16.62 18.82
C GLY A 384 17.12 -17.68 18.36
N TRP A 385 18.03 -17.33 17.45
CA TRP A 385 18.99 -18.28 16.89
C TRP A 385 20.12 -18.65 17.86
N ASP A 386 20.25 -17.88 18.94
CA ASP A 386 21.07 -18.14 20.14
C ASP A 386 20.43 -19.16 21.11
N TYR A 387 19.14 -19.48 20.97
CA TYR A 387 18.48 -20.48 21.82
C TYR A 387 18.66 -21.91 21.29
N GLY A 388 19.56 -22.66 21.94
CA GLY A 388 19.80 -24.09 21.72
C GLY A 388 20.27 -24.44 20.31
N GLU A 389 20.31 -25.74 20.02
CA GLU A 389 20.77 -26.29 18.73
C GLU A 389 19.71 -27.13 18.01
N GLY A 390 18.57 -27.38 18.66
CA GLY A 390 17.52 -28.27 18.20
C GLY A 390 16.51 -27.66 17.22
N PRO A 391 15.59 -28.47 16.69
CA PRO A 391 14.57 -28.05 15.72
C PRO A 391 13.45 -27.19 16.35
N TYR A 392 13.21 -27.32 17.65
CA TYR A 392 12.03 -26.79 18.33
C TYR A 392 11.83 -25.27 18.15
N GLY A 393 10.61 -24.88 17.81
CA GLY A 393 10.22 -23.47 17.65
C GLY A 393 10.80 -22.78 16.41
N ASN A 394 11.22 -23.54 15.39
CA ASN A 394 11.76 -23.00 14.14
C ASN A 394 11.00 -23.51 12.89
N ASP A 395 10.64 -22.61 11.99
CA ASP A 395 9.90 -22.89 10.76
C ASP A 395 10.65 -22.36 9.53
N MET A 396 10.43 -22.97 8.37
CA MET A 396 10.99 -22.51 7.09
C MET A 396 9.94 -22.40 5.98
N GLY A 397 10.25 -21.64 4.93
CA GLY A 397 9.37 -21.51 3.77
C GLY A 397 10.02 -20.81 2.59
N ILE A 398 9.25 -20.63 1.52
CA ILE A 398 9.61 -19.85 0.33
C ILE A 398 8.90 -18.50 0.41
N VAL A 399 9.64 -17.41 0.33
CA VAL A 399 9.07 -16.06 0.30
C VAL A 399 8.29 -15.84 -1.00
N ARG A 400 7.09 -15.26 -0.88
CA ARG A 400 6.26 -14.79 -1.99
C ARG A 400 5.78 -13.37 -1.73
N ASP A 401 5.35 -12.71 -2.80
CA ASP A 401 4.82 -11.35 -2.78
C ASP A 401 5.70 -10.34 -2.01
N GLY A 402 7.00 -10.33 -2.31
CA GLY A 402 7.93 -9.35 -1.75
C GLY A 402 8.19 -9.49 -0.24
N GLY A 403 7.89 -10.65 0.35
CA GLY A 403 7.94 -10.88 1.79
C GLY A 403 6.58 -10.99 2.46
N ARG A 404 5.51 -10.52 1.80
CA ARG A 404 4.15 -10.46 2.38
C ARG A 404 3.49 -11.83 2.56
N VAL A 405 3.98 -12.86 1.89
CA VAL A 405 3.51 -14.25 2.03
C VAL A 405 4.72 -15.15 2.29
N THR A 406 4.61 -16.03 3.28
CA THR A 406 5.57 -17.13 3.47
C THR A 406 4.88 -18.43 3.08
N PHE A 407 5.32 -19.08 2.01
CA PHE A 407 4.83 -20.41 1.67
C PHE A 407 5.60 -21.46 2.49
N ASN A 408 4.96 -21.98 3.53
CA ASN A 408 5.48 -22.98 4.45
C ASN A 408 5.02 -24.38 3.99
N TYR A 409 4.13 -25.08 4.72
CA TYR A 409 3.33 -26.18 4.14
C TYR A 409 2.15 -25.68 3.28
N ALA A 410 1.75 -24.42 3.48
CA ALA A 410 0.75 -23.69 2.70
C ALA A 410 1.10 -22.19 2.64
N SER A 411 0.30 -21.38 1.96
CA SER A 411 0.43 -19.92 1.99
C SER A 411 0.10 -19.38 3.38
N MET A 412 1.11 -18.94 4.12
CA MET A 412 0.98 -18.38 5.46
C MET A 412 1.20 -16.85 5.44
N PRO A 413 0.75 -16.13 6.49
CA PRO A 413 1.17 -14.76 6.76
C PRO A 413 2.70 -14.59 6.70
N PRO A 414 3.22 -13.36 6.53
CA PRO A 414 4.66 -13.14 6.35
C PRO A 414 5.48 -13.65 7.55
N ILE A 415 4.87 -13.62 8.75
CA ILE A 415 5.45 -14.01 10.03
C ILE A 415 4.63 -15.17 10.59
N ILE A 416 5.22 -16.36 10.66
CA ILE A 416 4.52 -17.63 10.92
C ILE A 416 4.05 -17.71 12.38
N TYR A 417 4.91 -17.34 13.33
CA TYR A 417 4.58 -17.38 14.77
C TYR A 417 4.01 -16.06 15.29
N ARG A 418 3.59 -15.17 14.39
CA ARG A 418 3.03 -13.85 14.72
C ARG A 418 3.94 -13.11 15.72
N GLU A 419 3.38 -12.56 16.80
CA GLU A 419 4.06 -11.86 17.89
C GLU A 419 5.14 -12.67 18.62
N HIS A 420 5.10 -14.01 18.56
CA HIS A 420 6.12 -14.85 19.18
C HIS A 420 7.40 -14.98 18.34
N THR A 421 7.38 -14.58 17.07
CA THR A 421 8.58 -14.64 16.22
C THR A 421 9.60 -13.60 16.68
N LYS A 422 10.81 -14.05 17.02
CA LYS A 422 11.90 -13.18 17.49
C LYS A 422 12.78 -12.70 16.36
N GLU A 423 13.19 -13.64 15.53
CA GLU A 423 14.23 -13.44 14.53
C GLU A 423 13.93 -14.21 13.24
N VAL A 424 14.45 -13.68 12.14
CA VAL A 424 14.30 -14.19 10.79
C VAL A 424 15.68 -14.27 10.13
N VAL A 425 15.93 -15.33 9.36
CA VAL A 425 17.06 -15.39 8.42
C VAL A 425 16.50 -15.58 7.02
N LEU A 426 17.01 -14.80 6.07
CA LEU A 426 16.69 -14.92 4.66
C LEU A 426 17.89 -15.49 3.93
N VAL A 427 17.67 -16.53 3.12
CA VAL A 427 18.69 -17.25 2.38
C VAL A 427 18.38 -17.18 0.89
N VAL A 428 19.36 -16.74 0.11
CA VAL A 428 19.27 -16.57 -1.36
C VAL A 428 20.39 -17.35 -2.05
N PRO A 429 20.27 -17.67 -3.35
CA PRO A 429 21.40 -18.17 -4.14
C PRO A 429 22.57 -17.20 -4.05
N ARG A 430 23.80 -17.70 -3.85
CA ARG A 430 24.98 -16.84 -3.75
C ARG A 430 25.25 -16.07 -5.05
N SER A 431 24.88 -16.65 -6.19
CA SER A 431 24.86 -16.00 -7.51
C SER A 431 23.97 -14.77 -7.59
N ALA A 432 22.93 -14.68 -6.76
CA ALA A 432 22.04 -13.52 -6.72
C ALA A 432 22.67 -12.33 -5.97
N LEU A 433 23.64 -12.54 -5.07
CA LEU A 433 24.20 -11.48 -4.22
C LEU A 433 25.51 -10.93 -4.82
N VAL A 434 25.46 -9.70 -5.32
CA VAL A 434 26.57 -9.01 -5.98
C VAL A 434 27.22 -8.03 -5.02
N ARG A 435 28.57 -8.05 -4.91
CA ARG A 435 29.34 -6.98 -4.27
C ARG A 435 29.60 -5.85 -5.26
N LYS A 436 29.21 -4.63 -4.91
CA LYS A 436 29.65 -3.42 -5.60
C LYS A 436 31.15 -3.24 -5.38
N ALA A 437 31.89 -2.95 -6.44
CA ALA A 437 33.29 -2.56 -6.32
C ALA A 437 33.38 -1.25 -5.50
N ARG A 438 34.40 -1.13 -4.65
CA ARG A 438 34.72 0.14 -3.99
C ARG A 438 35.36 1.05 -5.05
N SER A 439 34.70 2.17 -5.34
CA SER A 439 35.23 3.29 -6.12
C SER A 439 36.26 4.07 -5.33
#